data_AF-A0A259LLA9-F1
#
_entry.id   AF-A0A259LLA9-F1
#
_cell.length_a   1.000
_cell.length_b   1.000
_cell.length_c   1.000
_cell.angle_alpha   90.00
_cell.angle_beta   90.00
_cell.angle_gamma   90.00
#
_symmetry.space_group_name_H-M   'P 1'
#
loop_
_entity.id
_entity.type
_entity.pdbx_description
1 polymer ?
#
loop_
_entity_poly.entity_id
_entity_poly.type
_entity_poly.pdbx_seq_one_letter_code
_entity_poly.pdbx_strand_id
1 'polypeptide(L)'
;MASSAKSASPPDLAEDGWDVSPRLRRRIMTDTPPMREPMAPDRPLPTSRGVLTPAEIEMLLRPDLSDMDDLPEEPAPQPKPVAEFAPPAAAPASAGREEAARRISARLSRAMREHCGIAAAFTVQRISPVSLAQAVSAREEAGQAIVCCAGAEGDVAAMLVIGAGLAQIMIETACGGPVPNSQPRDLSPIDLALLEGLARPLAPVIGAGINFAGV
;
A
#
# COMPACT_ATOMS: atom_id res chain seq x y z
N MET A 1 37.88 -5.13 52.06
CA MET A 1 36.59 -5.05 52.78
C MET A 1 35.98 -3.70 52.44
N ALA A 2 34.80 -3.53 51.84
CA ALA A 2 33.75 -4.45 51.42
C ALA A 2 33.01 -3.84 50.20
N SER A 3 32.48 -4.71 49.35
CA SER A 3 31.53 -4.41 48.28
C SER A 3 30.29 -3.66 48.78
N SER A 4 29.74 -2.79 47.94
CA SER A 4 28.30 -2.55 47.89
C SER A 4 27.91 -2.18 46.47
N ALA A 5 27.54 -3.23 45.73
CA ALA A 5 26.79 -3.13 44.49
C ALA A 5 25.44 -2.48 44.81
N LYS A 6 25.15 -1.36 44.14
CA LYS A 6 23.82 -0.77 44.16
C LYS A 6 22.98 -1.53 43.14
N SER A 7 22.14 -2.42 43.65
CA SER A 7 21.15 -3.17 42.88
C SER A 7 20.29 -2.20 42.06
N ALA A 8 20.48 -2.19 40.74
CA ALA A 8 19.48 -1.67 39.83
C ALA A 8 18.47 -2.79 39.61
N SER A 9 17.24 -2.58 40.08
CA SER A 9 16.09 -3.42 39.81
C SER A 9 15.89 -3.57 38.29
N PRO A 10 15.41 -4.72 37.80
CA PRO A 10 15.07 -4.86 36.38
C PRO A 10 13.92 -3.90 36.02
N PRO A 11 13.88 -3.35 34.80
CA PRO A 11 12.70 -2.62 34.33
C PRO A 11 11.53 -3.60 34.24
N ASP A 12 10.41 -3.22 34.85
CA ASP A 12 9.14 -3.93 34.77
C ASP A 12 8.76 -4.16 33.29
N LEU A 13 8.45 -5.42 32.99
CA LEU A 13 7.81 -5.85 31.77
C LEU A 13 6.41 -5.23 31.72
N ALA A 14 6.29 -4.05 31.11
CA ALA A 14 5.00 -3.56 30.63
C ALA A 14 4.65 -4.32 29.35
N GLU A 15 4.01 -5.46 29.55
CA GLU A 15 3.35 -6.24 28.52
C GLU A 15 2.15 -5.46 27.93
N ASP A 16 1.88 -5.74 26.66
CA ASP A 16 0.66 -5.46 25.90
C ASP A 16 0.35 -4.01 25.49
N GLY A 17 0.90 -3.66 24.32
CA GLY A 17 0.60 -2.47 23.52
C GLY A 17 -0.80 -2.45 22.90
N TRP A 18 -1.83 -2.36 23.76
CA TRP A 18 -3.20 -1.99 23.38
C TRP A 18 -3.74 -0.84 24.23
N ASP A 19 -2.90 0.10 24.62
CA ASP A 19 -3.39 1.26 25.38
C ASP A 19 -4.04 2.29 24.45
N VAL A 20 -5.35 2.12 24.29
CA VAL A 20 -6.18 3.02 23.48
C VAL A 20 -6.30 4.36 24.21
N SER A 21 -5.84 5.43 23.55
CA SER A 21 -5.90 6.79 24.09
C SER A 21 -7.32 7.15 24.58
N PRO A 22 -7.48 7.93 25.68
CA PRO A 22 -8.79 8.26 26.25
C PRO A 22 -9.77 8.90 25.26
N ARG A 23 -9.26 9.61 24.25
CA ARG A 23 -10.05 10.21 23.16
C ARG A 23 -10.61 9.14 22.21
N LEU A 24 -9.78 8.17 21.83
CA LEU A 24 -10.20 7.07 20.96
C LEU A 24 -11.17 6.12 21.69
N ARG A 25 -10.96 5.86 22.99
CA ARG A 25 -11.93 5.14 23.84
C ARG A 25 -13.31 5.81 23.86
N ARG A 26 -13.35 7.14 24.03
CA ARG A 26 -14.63 7.88 23.96
C ARG A 26 -15.30 7.74 22.61
N ARG A 27 -14.56 7.86 21.51
CA ARG A 27 -15.13 7.75 20.16
C ARG A 27 -15.73 6.37 19.89
N ILE A 28 -15.03 5.30 20.29
CA ILE A 28 -15.53 3.91 20.16
C ILE A 28 -16.84 3.72 20.94
N MET A 29 -16.90 4.23 22.17
CA MET A 29 -18.11 4.16 23.00
C MET A 29 -19.30 4.94 22.40
N THR A 30 -19.04 6.05 21.71
CA THR A 30 -20.10 6.87 21.09
C THR A 30 -20.59 6.31 19.75
N ASP A 31 -19.70 5.68 18.96
CA ASP A 31 -20.02 5.05 17.66
C ASP A 31 -20.48 3.60 17.79
N THR A 32 -20.67 3.07 19.01
CA THR A 32 -21.21 1.72 19.19
C THR A 32 -22.68 1.72 18.77
N PRO A 33 -23.07 1.03 17.68
CA PRO A 33 -24.48 0.90 17.33
C PRO A 33 -25.22 0.24 18.50
N PRO A 34 -26.49 0.61 18.77
CA PRO A 34 -27.23 -0.03 19.85
C PRO A 34 -27.19 -1.55 19.64
N MET A 35 -26.81 -2.30 20.68
CA MET A 35 -26.88 -3.76 20.64
C MET A 35 -28.30 -4.13 20.22
N ARG A 36 -28.42 -4.90 19.13
CA ARG A 36 -29.69 -5.51 18.75
C ARG A 36 -30.24 -6.24 19.96
N GLU A 37 -31.51 -5.99 20.26
CA GLU A 37 -32.23 -6.69 21.32
C GLU A 37 -31.98 -8.20 21.20
N PRO A 38 -31.73 -8.91 22.32
CA PRO A 38 -31.61 -10.36 22.28
C PRO A 38 -32.88 -10.93 21.63
N MET A 39 -32.67 -11.76 20.61
CA MET A 39 -33.74 -12.30 19.77
C MET A 39 -34.69 -13.09 20.65
N ALA A 40 -35.92 -12.59 20.84
CA ALA A 40 -36.94 -13.31 21.60
C ALA A 40 -37.18 -14.68 20.92
N PRO A 41 -37.15 -15.79 21.68
CA PRO A 41 -37.19 -17.15 21.12
C PRO A 41 -38.46 -17.45 20.33
N ASP A 42 -39.54 -16.70 20.57
CA ASP A 42 -40.84 -16.86 19.92
C ASP A 42 -41.05 -16.02 18.66
N ARG A 43 -40.02 -15.30 18.17
CA ARG A 43 -40.17 -14.52 16.94
C ARG A 43 -39.81 -15.39 15.74
N PRO A 44 -40.77 -15.81 14.90
CA PRO A 44 -40.47 -16.67 13.76
C PRO A 44 -39.57 -15.93 12.77
N LEU A 45 -38.45 -16.56 12.40
CA LEU A 45 -37.52 -16.03 11.40
C LEU A 45 -38.11 -16.29 10.00
N PRO A 46 -38.52 -15.25 9.24
CA PRO A 46 -39.00 -15.47 7.89
C PRO A 46 -37.79 -15.82 7.00
N THR A 47 -37.70 -17.07 6.59
CA THR A 47 -36.78 -17.49 5.52
C THR A 47 -37.52 -17.50 4.18
N SER A 48 -36.80 -17.52 3.07
CA SER A 48 -37.35 -17.58 1.71
C SER A 48 -38.23 -18.81 1.42
N ARG A 49 -38.35 -19.76 2.36
CA ARG A 49 -39.22 -20.94 2.31
C ARG A 49 -40.36 -20.94 3.36
N GLY A 50 -40.55 -19.88 4.14
CA GLY A 50 -41.55 -19.78 5.21
C GLY A 50 -40.98 -19.85 6.63
N VAL A 51 -41.86 -20.04 7.62
CA VAL A 51 -41.50 -20.22 9.04
C VAL A 51 -41.15 -21.70 9.25
N LEU A 52 -39.86 -21.98 9.44
CA LEU A 52 -39.39 -23.33 9.77
C LEU A 52 -39.77 -23.68 11.21
N THR A 53 -40.21 -24.91 11.41
CA THR A 53 -40.47 -25.47 12.73
C THR A 53 -39.16 -25.71 13.50
N PRO A 54 -39.16 -25.72 14.84
CA PRO A 54 -37.96 -25.98 15.64
C PRO A 54 -37.26 -27.30 15.28
N ALA A 55 -38.02 -28.32 14.90
CA ALA A 55 -37.49 -29.63 14.48
C ALA A 55 -36.75 -29.57 13.13
N GLU A 56 -37.23 -28.76 12.19
CA GLU A 56 -36.53 -28.54 10.91
C GLU A 56 -35.24 -27.75 11.11
N ILE A 57 -35.24 -26.78 12.03
CA ILE A 57 -34.02 -26.04 12.41
C ILE A 57 -33.00 -27.01 13.03
N GLU A 58 -33.45 -27.93 13.89
CA GLU A 58 -32.56 -28.91 14.52
C GLU A 58 -31.98 -29.91 13.50
N MET A 59 -32.77 -30.34 12.50
CA MET A 59 -32.27 -31.15 11.38
C MET A 59 -31.22 -30.41 10.54
N LEU A 60 -31.38 -29.11 10.30
CA LEU A 60 -30.39 -28.33 9.56
C LEU A 60 -29.08 -28.14 10.34
N LEU A 61 -29.18 -28.06 11.66
CA LEU A 61 -28.02 -27.92 12.55
C LEU A 61 -27.30 -29.25 12.79
N ARG A 62 -28.01 -30.38 12.67
CA ARG A 62 -27.50 -31.74 12.85
C ARG A 62 -28.02 -32.64 11.74
N PRO A 63 -27.56 -32.43 10.49
CA PRO A 63 -27.96 -33.30 9.40
C PRO A 63 -27.53 -34.73 9.71
N ASP A 64 -28.43 -35.69 9.48
CA ASP A 64 -28.10 -37.10 9.57
C ASP A 64 -27.21 -37.47 8.37
N LEU A 65 -25.97 -37.84 8.67
CA LEU A 65 -24.96 -38.15 7.66
C LEU A 65 -24.79 -39.66 7.46
N SER A 66 -25.70 -40.48 8.04
CA SER A 66 -25.64 -41.94 7.94
C SER A 66 -25.76 -42.47 6.51
N ASP A 67 -26.40 -41.71 5.62
CA ASP A 67 -26.67 -42.09 4.23
C ASP A 67 -25.66 -41.49 3.25
N MET A 68 -24.56 -40.91 3.74
CA MET A 68 -23.45 -40.49 2.87
C MET A 68 -22.66 -41.72 2.41
N ASP A 69 -22.61 -41.94 1.10
CA ASP A 69 -21.65 -42.87 0.50
C ASP A 69 -20.23 -42.55 0.97
N ASP A 70 -19.43 -43.57 1.27
CA ASP A 70 -18.01 -43.41 1.59
C ASP A 70 -17.34 -42.63 0.45
N LEU A 71 -16.98 -41.38 0.74
CA LEU A 71 -16.21 -40.54 -0.18
C LEU A 71 -14.92 -41.30 -0.54
N PRO A 72 -14.53 -41.36 -1.83
CA PRO A 72 -13.27 -41.96 -2.20
C PRO A 72 -12.15 -41.27 -1.42
N GLU A 73 -11.25 -42.07 -0.84
CA GLU A 73 -10.08 -41.60 -0.09
C GLU A 73 -9.35 -40.52 -0.91
N GLU A 74 -9.47 -39.26 -0.48
CA GLU A 74 -8.67 -38.19 -1.07
C GLU A 74 -7.19 -38.51 -0.79
N PRO A 75 -6.31 -38.48 -1.81
CA PRO A 75 -4.90 -38.71 -1.58
C PRO A 75 -4.40 -37.70 -0.57
N ALA A 76 -3.78 -38.21 0.51
CA ALA A 76 -3.30 -37.39 1.61
C ALA A 76 -2.58 -36.14 1.06
N PRO A 77 -2.94 -34.93 1.53
CA PRO A 77 -2.35 -33.71 1.02
C PRO A 77 -0.85 -33.80 1.26
N GLN A 78 -0.08 -33.92 0.17
CA GLN A 78 1.37 -33.83 0.25
C GLN A 78 1.70 -32.48 0.89
N PRO A 79 2.57 -32.43 1.90
CA PRO A 79 2.95 -31.18 2.53
C PRO A 79 3.55 -30.29 1.44
N LYS A 80 2.76 -29.30 0.97
CA LYS A 80 3.27 -28.23 0.14
C LYS A 80 4.34 -27.56 1.00
N PRO A 81 5.61 -27.50 0.57
CA PRO A 81 6.63 -26.80 1.33
C PRO A 81 6.13 -25.37 1.52
N VAL A 82 5.87 -25.01 2.77
CA VAL A 82 5.62 -23.64 3.15
C VAL A 82 6.86 -22.89 2.71
N ALA A 83 6.72 -21.97 1.76
CA ALA A 83 7.83 -21.14 1.33
C ALA A 83 8.36 -20.43 2.59
N GLU A 84 9.55 -20.85 3.04
CA GLU A 84 10.27 -20.15 4.10
C GLU A 84 10.36 -18.68 3.69
N PHE A 85 10.05 -17.80 4.64
CA PHE A 85 10.12 -16.36 4.46
C PHE A 85 11.58 -16.00 4.16
N ALA A 86 11.95 -16.02 2.88
CA ALA A 86 13.29 -15.72 2.46
C ALA A 86 13.59 -14.28 2.91
N PRO A 87 14.71 -14.03 3.62
CA PRO A 87 15.09 -12.67 3.95
C PRO A 87 15.18 -11.85 2.65
N PRO A 88 14.76 -10.57 2.68
CA PRO A 88 14.72 -9.75 1.49
C PRO A 88 16.09 -9.78 0.79
N ALA A 89 16.06 -9.96 -0.53
CA ALA A 89 17.27 -10.07 -1.34
C ALA A 89 18.24 -8.94 -1.00
N ALA A 90 19.51 -9.29 -0.77
CA ALA A 90 20.54 -8.34 -0.39
C ALA A 90 20.52 -7.14 -1.34
N ALA A 91 20.51 -5.93 -0.76
CA ALA A 91 20.44 -4.70 -1.54
C ALA A 91 21.56 -4.70 -2.60
N PRO A 92 21.26 -4.31 -3.85
CA PRO A 92 22.24 -4.35 -4.92
C PRO A 92 23.47 -3.53 -4.54
N ALA A 93 24.65 -4.07 -4.86
CA ALA A 93 25.93 -3.39 -4.69
C ALA A 93 25.89 -1.99 -5.33
N SER A 94 26.68 -1.05 -4.81
CA SER A 94 26.68 0.36 -5.25
C SER A 94 26.76 0.54 -6.77
N ALA A 95 27.63 -0.23 -7.44
CA ALA A 95 27.77 -0.24 -8.89
C ALA A 95 26.50 -0.71 -9.63
N GLY A 96 25.77 -1.69 -9.07
CA GLY A 96 24.49 -2.14 -9.62
C GLY A 96 23.40 -1.09 -9.49
N ARG A 97 23.42 -0.28 -8.43
CA ARG A 97 22.46 0.81 -8.20
C ARG A 97 22.67 1.98 -9.18
N GLU A 98 23.92 2.33 -9.48
CA GLU A 98 24.25 3.35 -10.48
C GLU A 98 23.79 2.96 -11.89
N GLU A 99 24.09 1.74 -12.31
CA GLU A 99 23.66 1.22 -13.60
C GLU A 99 22.13 1.15 -13.71
N ALA A 100 21.45 0.69 -12.66
CA ALA A 100 19.98 0.69 -12.60
C ALA A 100 19.41 2.11 -12.74
N ALA A 101 19.99 3.10 -12.04
CA ALA A 101 19.55 4.50 -12.13
C ALA A 101 19.74 5.08 -13.54
N ARG A 102 20.86 4.78 -14.21
CA ARG A 102 21.11 5.21 -15.61
C ARG A 102 20.11 4.57 -16.58
N ARG A 103 19.78 3.29 -16.39
CA ARG A 103 18.73 2.62 -17.18
C ARG A 103 17.37 3.27 -16.97
N ILE A 104 17.00 3.57 -15.72
CA ILE A 104 15.76 4.27 -15.40
C ILE A 104 15.72 5.64 -16.09
N SER A 105 16.80 6.42 -16.03
CA SER A 105 16.84 7.76 -16.64
C SER A 105 16.76 7.70 -18.17
N ALA A 106 17.42 6.75 -18.81
CA ALA A 106 17.34 6.53 -20.25
C ALA A 106 15.92 6.13 -20.68
N ARG A 107 15.30 5.19 -19.96
CA ARG A 107 13.92 4.76 -20.23
C ARG A 107 12.93 5.90 -20.03
N LEU A 108 13.08 6.69 -18.96
CA LEU A 108 12.21 7.84 -18.69
C LEU A 108 12.35 8.93 -19.76
N SER A 109 13.57 9.19 -20.24
CA SER A 109 13.82 10.14 -21.34
C SER A 109 13.07 9.73 -22.61
N ARG A 110 13.10 8.44 -22.93
CA ARG A 110 12.35 7.89 -24.08
C ARG A 110 10.84 7.98 -23.86
N ALA A 111 10.37 7.54 -22.69
CA ALA A 111 8.96 7.51 -22.35
C ALA A 111 8.31 8.92 -22.33
N MET A 112 9.04 9.95 -21.88
CA MET A 112 8.54 11.33 -21.90
C MET A 112 8.31 11.85 -23.32
N ARG A 113 9.16 11.46 -24.28
CA ARG A 113 8.93 11.80 -25.69
C ARG A 113 7.77 11.01 -26.27
N GLU A 114 7.72 9.71 -26.00
CA GLU A 114 6.71 8.80 -26.55
C GLU A 114 5.30 9.07 -26.02
N HIS A 115 5.16 9.37 -24.73
CA HIS A 115 3.85 9.47 -24.06
C HIS A 115 3.43 10.90 -23.71
N CYS A 116 4.38 11.81 -23.51
CA CYS A 116 4.07 13.20 -23.14
C CYS A 116 4.42 14.19 -24.26
N GLY A 117 5.04 13.74 -25.37
CA GLY A 117 5.46 14.62 -26.47
C GLY A 117 6.64 15.54 -26.12
N ILE A 118 7.30 15.33 -24.97
CA ILE A 118 8.34 16.24 -24.45
C ILE A 118 9.72 15.65 -24.73
N ALA A 119 10.56 16.42 -25.43
CA ALA A 119 11.96 16.09 -25.63
C ALA A 119 12.80 16.37 -24.36
N ALA A 120 12.63 15.55 -23.33
CA ALA A 120 13.38 15.64 -22.07
C ALA A 120 14.53 14.63 -22.01
N ALA A 121 15.69 15.07 -21.51
CA ALA A 121 16.83 14.22 -21.21
C ALA A 121 17.06 14.18 -19.69
N PHE A 122 16.93 12.99 -19.10
CA PHE A 122 17.14 12.79 -17.68
C PHE A 122 18.54 12.23 -17.40
N THR A 123 19.25 12.89 -16.50
CA THR A 123 20.56 12.46 -16.01
C THR A 123 20.51 12.21 -14.51
N VAL A 124 21.24 11.19 -14.06
CA VAL A 124 21.32 10.84 -12.63
C VAL A 124 22.30 11.80 -11.96
N GLN A 125 21.80 12.62 -11.03
CA GLN A 125 22.62 13.57 -10.28
C GLN A 125 23.14 12.99 -8.96
N ARG A 126 22.29 12.23 -8.26
CA ARG A 126 22.60 11.68 -6.95
C ARG A 126 21.81 10.40 -6.73
N ILE A 127 22.47 9.43 -6.10
CA ILE A 127 21.85 8.21 -5.59
C ILE A 127 22.18 8.15 -4.10
N SER A 128 21.17 8.02 -3.26
CA SER A 128 21.36 7.92 -1.83
C SER A 128 20.25 7.09 -1.20
N PRO A 129 20.56 6.23 -0.22
CA PRO A 129 19.53 5.66 0.63
C PRO A 129 18.93 6.79 1.47
N VAL A 130 17.60 6.84 1.53
CA VAL A 130 16.88 7.83 2.32
C VAL A 130 15.57 7.19 2.78
N SER A 131 15.07 7.60 3.95
CA SER A 131 13.72 7.18 4.36
C SER A 131 12.68 7.84 3.48
N LEU A 132 11.51 7.20 3.34
CA LEU A 132 10.41 7.73 2.54
C LEU A 132 9.97 9.12 3.03
N ALA A 133 9.81 9.30 4.34
CA ALA A 133 9.41 10.58 4.92
C ALA A 133 10.39 11.71 4.56
N GLN A 134 11.70 11.44 4.65
CA GLN A 134 12.73 12.40 4.25
C GLN A 134 12.72 12.70 2.74
N ALA A 135 12.44 11.70 1.89
CA ALA A 135 12.36 11.90 0.45
C ALA A 135 11.22 12.85 0.05
N VAL A 136 10.07 12.76 0.72
CA VAL A 136 8.90 13.59 0.48
C VAL A 136 9.09 15.00 1.08
N SER A 137 9.48 15.09 2.35
CA SER A 137 9.63 16.38 3.04
C SER A 137 10.76 17.27 2.48
N ALA A 138 11.80 16.69 1.89
CA ALA A 138 12.91 17.46 1.33
C ALA A 138 12.53 18.30 0.09
N ARG A 139 11.33 18.15 -0.45
CA ARG A 139 10.94 18.74 -1.74
C ARG A 139 9.59 19.44 -1.74
N GLU A 140 9.12 19.89 -0.57
CA GLU A 140 7.87 20.64 -0.46
C GLU A 140 7.94 21.95 -1.25
N GLU A 141 7.49 21.90 -2.51
CA GLU A 141 7.52 22.97 -3.49
C GLU A 141 6.10 23.14 -4.04
N ALA A 142 5.60 24.38 -4.06
CA ALA A 142 4.32 24.70 -4.69
C ALA A 142 4.33 24.28 -6.16
N GLY A 143 3.29 23.57 -6.60
CA GLY A 143 3.21 23.06 -7.97
C GLY A 143 3.88 21.69 -8.22
N GLN A 144 4.50 21.07 -7.20
CA GLN A 144 5.05 19.72 -7.31
C GLN A 144 3.93 18.66 -7.40
N ALA A 145 4.18 17.59 -8.17
CA ALA A 145 3.35 16.40 -8.19
C ALA A 145 4.10 15.17 -7.70
N ILE A 146 3.43 14.33 -6.91
CA ILE A 146 3.95 13.05 -6.44
C ILE A 146 3.07 11.94 -7.02
N VAL A 147 3.70 11.06 -7.80
CA VAL A 147 3.03 9.92 -8.43
C VAL A 147 3.48 8.64 -7.72
N CYS A 148 2.51 7.91 -7.16
CA CYS A 148 2.74 6.60 -6.56
C CYS A 148 2.44 5.51 -7.60
N CYS A 149 3.44 4.69 -7.90
CA CYS A 149 3.31 3.56 -8.80
C CYS A 149 3.02 2.30 -7.98
N ALA A 150 1.84 1.70 -8.20
CA ALA A 150 1.46 0.46 -7.54
C ALA A 150 2.24 -0.76 -8.09
N GLY A 151 2.56 -1.69 -7.21
CA GLY A 151 3.05 -3.03 -7.53
C GLY A 151 1.91 -4.04 -7.70
N ALA A 152 2.27 -5.33 -7.82
CA ALA A 152 1.33 -6.42 -8.12
C ALA A 152 0.21 -6.59 -7.07
N GLU A 153 0.46 -6.23 -5.81
CA GLU A 153 -0.45 -6.44 -4.67
C GLU A 153 -1.11 -5.14 -4.17
N GLY A 154 -1.05 -4.06 -4.95
CA GLY A 154 -1.59 -2.74 -4.56
C GLY A 154 -0.68 -1.92 -3.64
N ASP A 155 0.43 -2.49 -3.18
CA ASP A 155 1.48 -1.75 -2.47
C ASP A 155 2.16 -0.73 -3.38
N VAL A 156 2.63 0.38 -2.80
CA VAL A 156 3.42 1.38 -3.53
C VAL A 156 4.80 0.80 -3.80
N ALA A 157 5.09 0.44 -5.06
CA ALA A 157 6.36 -0.14 -5.47
C ALA A 157 7.43 0.92 -5.77
N ALA A 158 7.01 2.09 -6.26
CA ALA A 158 7.90 3.21 -6.53
C ALA A 158 7.16 4.55 -6.40
N MET A 159 7.90 5.62 -6.18
CA MET A 159 7.38 6.99 -6.19
C MET A 159 8.19 7.86 -7.15
N LEU A 160 7.49 8.63 -7.96
CA LEU A 160 8.07 9.66 -8.82
C LEU A 160 7.65 11.04 -8.31
N VAL A 161 8.63 11.84 -7.90
CA VAL A 161 8.42 13.23 -7.52
C VAL A 161 8.78 14.12 -8.71
N ILE A 162 7.77 14.77 -9.29
CA ILE A 162 7.88 15.65 -10.44
C ILE A 162 7.95 17.10 -9.94
N GLY A 163 9.10 17.74 -10.12
CA GLY A 163 9.30 19.14 -9.73
C GLY A 163 8.35 20.09 -10.48
N ALA A 164 8.05 21.24 -9.88
CA ALA A 164 6.95 22.10 -10.31
C ALA A 164 7.12 22.61 -11.75
N GLY A 165 8.34 22.96 -12.16
CA GLY A 165 8.63 23.38 -13.54
C GLY A 165 8.36 22.29 -14.58
N LEU A 166 8.71 21.03 -14.28
CA LEU A 166 8.43 19.92 -15.20
C LEU A 166 6.94 19.60 -15.24
N ALA A 167 6.26 19.63 -14.08
CA ALA A 167 4.81 19.44 -14.02
C ALA A 167 4.06 20.47 -14.87
N GLN A 168 4.46 21.74 -14.79
CA GLN A 168 3.87 22.81 -15.59
C GLN A 168 4.14 22.61 -17.09
N ILE A 169 5.36 22.26 -17.49
CA ILE A 169 5.67 21.92 -18.90
C ILE A 169 4.79 20.77 -19.40
N MET A 170 4.59 19.74 -18.58
CA MET A 170 3.73 18.60 -18.90
C MET A 170 2.27 19.02 -19.14
N ILE A 171 1.73 19.84 -18.24
CA ILE A 171 0.36 20.35 -18.33
C ILE A 171 0.18 21.22 -19.57
N GLU A 172 1.06 22.21 -19.77
CA GLU A 172 0.98 23.13 -20.92
C GLU A 172 1.11 22.36 -22.24
N THR A 173 2.05 21.41 -22.32
CA THR A 173 2.22 20.56 -23.52
C THR A 173 0.97 19.74 -23.81
N ALA A 174 0.33 19.17 -22.78
CA ALA A 174 -0.91 18.41 -22.94
C ALA A 174 -2.09 19.29 -23.37
N CYS A 175 -2.10 20.56 -22.95
CA CYS A 175 -3.07 21.56 -23.37
C CYS A 175 -2.75 22.18 -24.75
N GLY A 176 -1.63 21.83 -25.38
CA GLY A 176 -1.17 22.45 -26.64
C GLY A 176 -0.63 23.88 -26.47
N GLY A 177 -0.32 24.27 -25.23
CA GLY A 177 0.26 25.56 -24.87
C GLY A 177 1.78 25.62 -25.12
N PRO A 178 2.35 26.84 -25.10
CA PRO A 178 3.80 27.02 -25.19
C PRO A 178 4.51 26.58 -23.90
N VAL A 179 5.82 26.42 -23.97
CA VAL A 179 6.65 26.18 -22.77
C VAL A 179 6.48 27.37 -21.81
N PRO A 180 6.09 27.14 -20.55
CA PRO A 180 5.84 28.20 -19.59
C PRO A 180 7.14 28.93 -19.23
N ASN A 181 7.08 30.27 -19.22
CA ASN A 181 8.13 31.16 -18.73
C ASN A 181 7.77 31.82 -17.38
N SER A 182 6.60 31.49 -16.83
CA SER A 182 6.13 31.99 -15.53
C SER A 182 6.65 31.11 -14.39
N GLN A 183 6.57 31.63 -13.17
CA GLN A 183 6.81 30.81 -11.99
C GLN A 183 5.75 29.70 -11.89
N PRO A 184 6.14 28.49 -11.43
CA PRO A 184 5.19 27.42 -11.18
C PRO A 184 4.11 27.86 -10.20
N ARG A 185 2.85 27.54 -10.53
CA ARG A 185 1.68 27.78 -9.69
C ARG A 185 1.23 26.49 -9.03
N ASP A 186 0.37 26.62 -8.03
CA ASP A 186 -0.31 25.47 -7.44
C ASP A 186 -1.11 24.70 -8.49
N LEU A 187 -1.06 23.38 -8.35
CA LEU A 187 -1.79 22.46 -9.21
C LEU A 187 -3.27 22.50 -8.84
N SER A 188 -4.11 22.86 -9.81
CA SER A 188 -5.56 22.74 -9.68
C SER A 188 -5.97 21.26 -9.78
N PRO A 189 -7.20 20.91 -9.38
CA PRO A 189 -7.72 19.55 -9.55
C PRO A 189 -7.69 19.06 -11.01
N ILE A 190 -7.86 19.99 -11.97
CA ILE A 190 -7.78 19.68 -13.40
C ILE A 190 -6.33 19.35 -13.78
N ASP A 191 -5.37 20.13 -13.29
CA ASP A 191 -3.95 19.89 -13.53
C ASP A 191 -3.52 18.52 -13.00
N LEU A 192 -4.01 18.14 -11.81
CA LEU A 192 -3.75 16.82 -11.22
C LEU A 192 -4.34 15.69 -12.08
N ALA A 193 -5.57 15.84 -12.58
CA ALA A 193 -6.19 14.85 -13.47
C ALA A 193 -5.42 14.70 -14.80
N LEU A 194 -4.94 15.81 -15.36
CA LEU A 194 -4.08 15.79 -16.55
C LEU A 194 -2.76 15.08 -16.27
N LEU A 195 -2.09 15.43 -15.17
CA LEU A 195 -0.85 14.79 -14.75
C LEU A 195 -1.04 13.30 -14.48
N GLU A 196 -2.17 12.87 -13.92
CA GLU A 196 -2.47 11.46 -13.75
C GLU A 196 -2.52 10.73 -15.10
N GLY A 197 -3.24 11.30 -16.08
CA GLY A 197 -3.31 10.76 -17.43
C GLY A 197 -1.95 10.66 -18.12
N LEU A 198 -1.09 11.66 -17.93
CA LEU A 198 0.27 11.72 -18.49
C LEU A 198 1.24 10.78 -17.78
N ALA A 199 1.10 10.61 -16.46
CA ALA A 199 2.00 9.78 -15.66
C ALA A 199 1.65 8.29 -15.69
N ARG A 200 0.39 7.93 -15.93
CA ARG A 200 -0.07 6.54 -16.05
C ARG A 200 0.78 5.68 -17.00
N PRO A 201 1.10 6.11 -18.24
CA PRO A 201 1.98 5.32 -19.12
C PRO A 201 3.45 5.26 -18.66
N LEU A 202 3.89 6.15 -17.75
CA LEU A 202 5.25 6.15 -17.22
C LEU A 202 5.43 5.12 -16.09
N ALA A 203 4.35 4.75 -15.40
CA ALA A 203 4.39 3.79 -14.28
C ALA A 203 5.12 2.47 -14.60
N PRO A 204 4.84 1.74 -15.70
CA PRO A 204 5.57 0.50 -16.02
C PRO A 204 7.06 0.73 -16.32
N VAL A 205 7.41 1.91 -16.83
CA VAL A 205 8.80 2.27 -17.16
C VAL A 205 9.64 2.49 -15.90
N ILE A 206 8.99 3.01 -14.86
CA ILE A 206 9.60 3.30 -13.56
C ILE A 206 9.60 2.04 -12.69
N GLY A 207 8.47 1.35 -12.58
CA GLY A 207 8.30 0.19 -11.70
C GLY A 207 9.11 -1.04 -12.10
N ALA A 208 9.49 -1.20 -13.38
CA ALA A 208 10.31 -2.31 -13.82
C ALA A 208 11.75 -2.24 -13.24
N GLY A 209 11.97 -2.97 -12.14
CA GLY A 209 13.27 -3.13 -11.48
C GLY A 209 13.53 -2.19 -10.31
N ILE A 210 12.53 -1.44 -9.85
CA ILE A 210 12.60 -0.64 -8.62
C ILE A 210 11.68 -1.28 -7.58
N ASN A 211 12.25 -1.66 -6.45
CA ASN A 211 11.49 -2.07 -5.27
C ASN A 211 11.99 -1.23 -4.10
N PHE A 212 11.07 -0.81 -3.22
CA PHE A 212 11.47 -0.34 -1.90
C PHE A 212 12.22 -1.49 -1.20
N ALA A 213 13.40 -1.20 -0.66
CA ALA A 213 14.02 -2.12 0.27
C ALA A 213 13.08 -2.20 1.48
N GLY A 214 12.55 -3.39 1.75
CA GLY A 214 11.67 -3.62 2.89
C GLY A 214 12.34 -3.15 4.19
N VAL A 215 11.51 -2.67 5.11
CA VAL A 215 11.89 -2.47 6.52
C VAL A 215 11.93 -3.83 7.21
#